data_AF-A0A0D2N2X4-F1
#
_entry.id   AF-A0A0D2N2X4-F1
#
_cell.length_a   1.000
_cell.length_b   1.000
_cell.length_c   1.000
_cell.angle_alpha   90.00
_cell.angle_beta   90.00
_cell.angle_gamma   90.00
#
_symmetry.space_group_name_H-M   'P 1'
#
loop_
_entity.id
_entity.type
_entity.pdbx_description
1 polymer ?
#
loop_
_entity_poly.entity_id
_entity_poly.type
_entity_poly.pdbx_seq_one_letter_code
_entity_poly.pdbx_strand_id
1 'polypeptide(L)'
;YNFTAEDFQASLLQTKYLLQTLPGRAALLSGGIIGRIACEFLQADDVLDGPSVEATFIRNGFCLEENDKQHEYWDDDLTEQERAIICGTYVMYT
;
A
#
# COMPACT_ATOMS: atom_id res chain seq x y z
N TYR A 1 -1.96 -1.57 28.77
CA TYR A 1 -1.30 -2.59 27.92
C TYR A 1 0.13 -2.13 27.70
N ASN A 2 1.10 -3.03 27.82
CA ASN A 2 2.52 -2.73 27.62
C ASN A 2 2.93 -3.40 26.32
N PHE A 3 3.46 -2.64 25.37
CA PHE A 3 3.96 -3.17 24.11
C PHE A 3 5.18 -4.07 24.36
N THR A 4 5.18 -5.25 23.75
CA THR A 4 6.17 -6.31 23.92
C THR A 4 6.87 -6.65 22.61
N ALA A 5 7.90 -7.51 22.69
CA ALA A 5 8.57 -8.03 21.50
C ALA A 5 7.62 -8.88 20.62
N GLU A 6 6.65 -9.57 21.21
CA GLU A 6 5.67 -10.37 20.46
C GLU A 6 4.76 -9.46 19.63
N ASP A 7 4.37 -8.31 20.17
CA ASP A 7 3.54 -7.33 19.47
C ASP A 7 4.28 -6.72 18.26
N PHE A 8 5.59 -6.46 18.43
CA PHE A 8 6.44 -6.02 17.33
C PHE A 8 6.55 -7.08 16.23
N GLN A 9 6.75 -8.36 16.59
CA GLN A 9 6.80 -9.44 15.61
C GLN A 9 5.47 -9.64 14.90
N ALA A 10 4.34 -9.52 15.61
CA ALA A 10 3.02 -9.56 15.02
C ALA A 10 2.81 -8.41 14.01
N SER A 11 3.24 -7.19 14.36
CA SER A 11 3.20 -6.04 13.45
C SER A 11 4.04 -6.28 12.19
N LEU A 12 5.28 -6.78 12.32
CA LEU A 12 6.13 -7.10 11.17
C LEU A 12 5.50 -8.17 10.26
N LEU A 13 4.89 -9.21 10.86
CA LEU A 13 4.22 -10.26 10.10
C LEU A 13 3.01 -9.71 9.34
N GLN A 14 2.24 -8.81 9.96
CA GLN A 14 1.10 -8.15 9.33
C GLN A 14 1.56 -7.26 8.16
N THR A 15 2.61 -6.47 8.34
CA THR A 15 3.20 -5.65 7.28
C THR A 15 3.67 -6.52 6.11
N LYS A 16 4.38 -7.62 6.39
CA LYS A 16 4.83 -8.56 5.36
C LYS A 16 3.66 -9.16 4.59
N TYR A 17 2.62 -9.61 5.28
CA TYR A 17 1.44 -10.20 4.65
C TYR A 17 0.73 -9.18 3.74
N LEU A 18 0.54 -7.95 4.24
CA LEU A 18 -0.10 -6.88 3.47
C LEU A 18 0.69 -6.58 2.19
N LEU A 19 2.02 -6.40 2.30
CA LEU A 19 2.88 -6.08 1.16
C LEU A 19 2.94 -7.20 0.12
N GLN A 20 2.68 -8.45 0.50
CA GLN A 20 2.60 -9.57 -0.45
C GLN A 20 1.26 -9.68 -1.19
N THR A 21 0.36 -8.70 -1.02
CA THR A 21 -0.93 -8.60 -1.72
C THR A 21 -0.99 -7.34 -2.59
N LEU A 22 -2.16 -7.02 -3.18
CA LEU A 22 -2.34 -5.86 -4.07
C LEU A 22 -1.74 -4.53 -3.57
N PRO A 23 -1.82 -4.18 -2.26
CA PRO A 23 -1.24 -2.94 -1.72
C PRO A 23 0.29 -2.87 -1.84
N GLY A 24 0.98 -4.00 -1.98
CA GLY A 24 2.44 -4.07 -2.06
C GLY A 24 3.05 -3.20 -3.15
N ARG A 25 2.48 -3.27 -4.35
CA ARG A 25 2.95 -2.46 -5.48
C ARG A 25 2.64 -0.98 -5.28
N ALA A 26 1.45 -0.62 -4.80
CA ALA A 26 1.12 0.77 -4.45
C ALA A 26 2.10 1.32 -3.39
N ALA A 27 2.51 0.49 -2.43
CA ALA A 27 3.51 0.84 -1.43
C ALA A 27 4.91 1.07 -2.04
N LEU A 28 5.36 0.21 -2.96
CA LEU A 28 6.62 0.42 -3.70
C LEU A 28 6.63 1.75 -4.47
N LEU A 29 5.53 2.06 -5.16
CA LEU A 29 5.38 3.27 -5.97
C LEU A 29 5.17 4.55 -5.14
N SER A 30 4.73 4.43 -3.87
CA SER A 30 4.51 5.57 -2.98
C SER A 30 5.80 6.34 -2.63
N GLY A 31 6.97 5.71 -2.76
CA GLY A 31 8.23 6.31 -2.35
C GLY A 31 8.29 6.66 -0.85
N GLY A 32 9.20 7.56 -0.47
CA GLY A 32 9.35 7.98 0.93
C GLY A 32 9.65 6.83 1.89
N ILE A 33 9.10 6.89 3.11
CA ILE A 33 9.27 5.84 4.11
C ILE A 33 8.50 4.56 3.75
N ILE A 34 7.30 4.68 3.19
CA ILE A 34 6.46 3.55 2.79
C ILE A 34 7.16 2.72 1.71
N GLY A 35 7.63 3.36 0.64
CA GLY A 35 8.39 2.69 -0.42
C GLY A 35 9.69 2.08 0.09
N ARG A 36 10.39 2.75 1.02
CA ARG A 36 11.60 2.17 1.64
C ARG A 36 11.29 0.91 2.44
N ILE A 37 10.22 0.89 3.21
CA ILE A 37 9.78 -0.30 3.94
C ILE A 37 9.35 -1.39 2.96
N ALA A 38 8.60 -1.05 1.91
CA ALA A 38 8.15 -2.01 0.90
C ALA A 38 9.32 -2.75 0.23
N CYS A 39 10.42 -2.05 -0.08
CA CYS A 39 11.64 -2.65 -0.64
C CYS A 39 12.34 -3.67 0.28
N GLU A 40 12.06 -3.69 1.59
CA GLU A 40 12.58 -4.72 2.50
C GLU A 40 11.86 -6.07 2.34
N PHE A 41 10.65 -6.06 1.74
CA PHE A 41 9.80 -7.23 1.60
C PHE A 41 9.58 -7.66 0.15
N LEU A 42 9.73 -6.74 -0.80
CA LEU A 42 9.40 -6.91 -2.22
C LEU A 42 10.59 -6.57 -3.12
N GLN A 43 10.55 -7.06 -4.35
CA GLN A 43 11.53 -6.73 -5.39
C GLN A 43 11.05 -5.54 -6.21
N ALA A 44 12.00 -4.74 -6.71
CA ALA A 44 11.65 -3.59 -7.55
C ALA A 44 10.87 -4.01 -8.81
N ASP A 45 11.13 -5.21 -9.33
CA ASP A 45 10.46 -5.74 -10.53
C ASP A 45 8.98 -6.09 -10.28
N ASP A 46 8.55 -6.25 -9.02
CA ASP A 46 7.14 -6.52 -8.67
C ASP A 46 6.20 -5.37 -9.09
N VAL A 47 6.73 -4.19 -9.42
CA VAL A 47 5.92 -3.07 -9.95
C VAL A 47 5.57 -3.21 -11.43
N LEU A 48 6.26 -4.09 -12.16
CA LEU A 48 6.11 -4.23 -13.62
C LEU A 48 4.86 -5.00 -14.02
N ASP A 49 4.18 -5.65 -13.07
CA ASP A 49 2.90 -6.35 -13.31
C ASP A 49 1.74 -5.40 -13.64
N GLY A 50 1.93 -4.09 -13.42
CA GLY A 50 0.93 -3.07 -13.68
C GLY A 50 -0.17 -3.01 -12.60
N PRO A 51 -1.17 -2.12 -12.80
CA PRO A 51 -2.27 -1.97 -11.85
C PRO A 51 -3.17 -3.19 -11.77
N SER A 52 -3.77 -3.40 -10.60
CA SER A 52 -4.65 -4.54 -10.36
C SER A 52 -5.92 -4.49 -11.19
N VAL A 53 -6.63 -5.62 -11.27
CA VAL A 53 -7.99 -5.68 -11.83
C VAL A 53 -8.96 -4.80 -11.02
N GLU A 54 -8.74 -4.65 -9.72
CA GLU A 54 -9.56 -3.80 -8.86
C GLU A 54 -9.38 -2.32 -9.22
N ALA A 55 -8.16 -1.87 -9.48
CA ALA A 55 -7.89 -0.53 -10.00
C ALA A 55 -8.48 -0.34 -11.41
N THR A 56 -8.18 -1.24 -12.35
CA THR A 56 -8.49 -1.03 -13.77
C THR A 56 -9.95 -1.30 -14.15
N PHE A 57 -10.59 -2.32 -13.57
CA PHE A 57 -11.94 -2.74 -13.93
C PHE A 57 -13.01 -2.26 -12.94
N ILE A 58 -12.73 -2.37 -11.64
CA ILE A 58 -13.66 -1.94 -10.59
C ILE A 58 -13.54 -0.42 -10.35
N ARG A 59 -12.44 0.21 -10.79
CA ARG A 59 -12.15 1.64 -10.58
C ARG A 59 -12.10 1.97 -9.10
N ASN A 60 -11.30 1.20 -8.37
CA ASN A 60 -11.03 1.40 -6.95
C ASN A 60 -9.53 1.69 -6.74
N GLY A 61 -9.21 2.85 -6.19
CA GLY A 61 -7.83 3.30 -6.01
C GLY A 61 -7.64 4.76 -6.40
N PHE A 62 -6.44 5.09 -6.85
CA PHE A 62 -6.08 6.43 -7.30
C PHE A 62 -6.63 6.67 -8.70
N CYS A 63 -7.33 7.78 -8.89
CA CYS A 63 -7.83 8.22 -10.19
C CYS A 63 -7.19 9.56 -10.57
N LEU A 64 -6.59 9.59 -11.75
CA LEU A 64 -6.15 10.81 -12.41
C LEU A 64 -7.13 11.14 -13.55
N GLU A 65 -7.90 12.22 -13.36
CA GLU A 65 -8.74 12.78 -14.41
C GLU A 65 -7.90 13.67 -15.32
N GLU A 66 -7.97 13.43 -16.63
CA GLU A 66 -7.33 14.31 -17.62
C GLU A 66 -8.12 15.62 -17.79
N ASN A 67 -7.44 16.70 -18.18
CA ASN A 67 -8.05 18.03 -18.32
C ASN A 67 -9.24 18.07 -19.31
N ASP A 68 -9.33 17.10 -20.22
CA ASP A 68 -10.42 16.97 -21.19
C ASP A 68 -11.70 16.35 -20.59
N LYS A 69 -11.64 15.81 -19.36
CA LYS A 69 -12.70 15.06 -18.67
C LYS A 69 -13.26 13.87 -19.47
N GLN A 70 -12.50 13.37 -20.44
CA GLN A 70 -12.89 12.22 -21.26
C GLN A 70 -12.07 10.98 -20.90
N HIS A 71 -10.90 11.17 -20.30
CA HIS A 71 -10.00 10.09 -19.93
C HIS A 71 -9.76 10.08 -18.41
N GLU A 72 -9.88 8.88 -17.83
CA GLU A 72 -9.56 8.58 -16.45
C GLU A 72 -8.49 7.51 -16.44
N TYR A 73 -7.41 7.73 -15.69
CA TYR A 73 -6.35 6.74 -15.48
C TYR A 73 -6.44 6.26 -14.03
N TRP A 74 -6.53 4.94 -13.87
CA TRP A 74 -6.72 4.30 -12.58
C TRP A 74 -5.48 3.49 -12.20
N ASP A 75 -5.04 3.65 -10.96
CA ASP A 75 -3.95 2.88 -10.36
C ASP A 75 -4.36 2.42 -8.94
N ASP A 76 -3.67 1.43 -8.38
CA ASP A 76 -3.92 1.07 -6.98
C ASP A 76 -3.41 2.18 -6.05
N ASP A 77 -4.09 2.35 -4.92
CA ASP A 77 -3.66 3.27 -3.87
C ASP A 77 -3.72 2.60 -2.51
N LEU A 78 -2.95 3.12 -1.56
CA LEU A 78 -3.00 2.70 -0.17
C LEU A 78 -4.04 3.49 0.59
N THR A 79 -4.94 2.77 1.25
CA THR A 79 -5.81 3.31 2.28
C THR A 79 -5.00 3.81 3.48
N GLU A 80 -5.56 4.74 4.27
CA GLU A 80 -4.90 5.24 5.49
C GLU A 80 -4.58 4.11 6.49
N GLN A 81 -5.44 3.10 6.57
CA GLN A 81 -5.20 1.94 7.44
C GLN A 81 -4.00 1.11 6.96
N GLU A 82 -3.86 0.91 5.65
CA GLU A 82 -2.71 0.20 5.09
C GLU A 82 -1.41 0.98 5.27
N ARG A 83 -1.45 2.32 5.06
CA ARG A 83 -0.32 3.20 5.37
C ARG A 83 0.09 3.07 6.85
N ALA A 84 -0.88 3.03 7.75
CA ALA A 84 -0.63 2.87 9.18
C ALA A 84 0.00 1.49 9.49
N ILE A 85 -0.54 0.40 8.94
CA ILE A 85 0.01 -0.95 9.09
C ILE A 85 1.46 -1.03 8.58
N ILE A 86 1.75 -0.45 7.41
CA ILE A 86 3.11 -0.44 6.84
C ILE A 86 4.06 0.36 7.74
N CYS A 87 3.61 1.48 8.28
CA CYS A 87 4.41 2.32 9.17
C CYS A 87 4.48 1.79 10.62
N GLY A 88 3.81 0.68 10.94
CA GLY A 88 3.73 0.16 12.31
C GLY A 88 2.98 1.09 13.27
N THR A 89 2.03 1.87 12.77
CA THR A 89 1.19 2.78 13.54
C THR A 89 -0.26 2.32 13.57
N TYR A 90 -1.03 2.85 14.51
CA TYR A 90 -2.47 2.61 14.62
C TYR A 90 -3.20 3.94 14.76
N VAL A 91 -4.17 4.19 13.88
CA VAL A 91 -4.98 5.41 13.92
C VAL A 91 -6.12 5.21 14.92
N MET A 92 -6.13 6.00 15.99
CA MET A 92 -7.26 6.06 16.91
C MET A 92 -8.11 7.30 16.61
N TYR A 93 -9.40 7.07 16.33
CA TYR A 93 -10.38 8.15 16.28
C TYR A 93 -10.87 8.45 17.71
N THR A 94 -10.72 9.70 18.13
CA THR A 94 -11.23 10.23 19.40
C THR A 94 -12.55 10.96 19.21
#